data_AF-A0A1H6T9P4-F1
#
_entry.id   AF-A0A1H6T9P4-F1
#
_cell.length_a   1.000
_cell.length_b   1.000
_cell.length_c   1.000
_cell.angle_alpha   90.00
_cell.angle_beta   90.00
_cell.angle_gamma   90.00
#
_symmetry.space_group_name_H-M   'P 1'
#
loop_
_entity.id
_entity.type
_entity.pdbx_description
1 polymer ?
#
loop_
_entity_poly.entity_id
_entity_poly.type
_entity_poly.pdbx_seq_one_letter_code
_entity_poly.pdbx_strand_id
1 'polypeptide(L)'
;MPKTQKDIKPVRLRLELMSDYLSSDEKVMLKRYGESSSGDRITREVLISSDMTLHALHYAMQKLFGWQNSHLRQFNLPEDVYQELTQGTVKGWSNLVGVLFQPPSEAEHDLFWDDDYNSGNFNAWLRRKYTGPYRYGGYFEQADVARADVNELLDRFEELEIQEPFSDYLERRQTDPEAEPKVLGKKALVDMTLDEMNAAIAMESGIESLMESLLITDVLGYVGEELSGSGFPVTQALYYEYDYGDSWIVKVTKLESCEDLVADHSVTQDEVDAAKEVVLTKHKPVCLSRDGVDVMDDVGGLSGFANFLRTINEPEDKQEAADFKRWARSMGWKQKKVVPKKVL
;
A
#
# COMPACT_ATOMS: atom_id res chain seq x y z
N MET A 1 19.33 -8.98 -11.77
CA MET A 1 19.15 -9.80 -12.99
C MET A 1 17.75 -10.39 -12.98
N PRO A 2 17.01 -10.45 -14.10
CA PRO A 2 15.70 -11.10 -14.11
C PRO A 2 15.86 -12.56 -13.70
N LYS A 3 15.09 -13.01 -12.70
CA LYS A 3 15.06 -14.42 -12.29
C LYS A 3 14.66 -15.25 -13.51
N THR A 4 15.37 -16.34 -13.77
CA THR A 4 14.98 -17.23 -14.86
C THR A 4 13.65 -17.90 -14.50
N GLN A 5 12.84 -18.28 -15.49
CA GLN A 5 11.54 -18.92 -15.25
C GLN A 5 11.63 -20.21 -14.38
N LYS A 6 12.83 -20.80 -14.26
CA LYS A 6 13.12 -21.96 -13.42
C LYS A 6 13.24 -21.64 -11.92
N ASP A 7 13.40 -20.38 -11.54
CA ASP A 7 13.59 -19.94 -10.16
C ASP A 7 12.32 -19.36 -9.52
N ILE A 8 11.21 -19.32 -10.29
CA ILE A 8 9.93 -18.80 -9.82
C ILE A 8 9.31 -19.77 -8.82
N LYS A 9 8.91 -19.25 -7.66
CA LYS A 9 8.22 -19.99 -6.60
C LYS A 9 6.88 -19.34 -6.28
N PRO A 10 5.84 -20.12 -5.96
CA PRO A 10 4.62 -19.58 -5.38
C PRO A 10 4.91 -19.03 -3.98
N VAL A 11 4.42 -17.83 -3.68
CA VAL A 11 4.58 -17.15 -2.40
C VAL A 11 3.21 -16.79 -1.88
N ARG A 12 2.93 -17.12 -0.61
CA ARG A 12 1.69 -16.75 0.04
C ARG A 12 1.82 -15.38 0.70
N LEU A 13 0.86 -14.51 0.40
CA LEU A 13 0.64 -13.26 1.08
C LEU A 13 -0.72 -13.27 1.79
N ARG A 14 -0.75 -12.71 3.00
CA ARG A 14 -1.97 -12.27 3.67
C ARG A 14 -2.07 -10.76 3.55
N LEU A 15 -3.20 -10.30 3.02
CA LEU A 15 -3.54 -8.89 2.88
C LEU A 15 -4.69 -8.57 3.83
N GLU A 16 -4.47 -7.64 4.76
CA GLU A 16 -5.44 -7.26 5.78
C GLU A 16 -5.77 -5.77 5.63
N LEU A 17 -6.94 -5.48 5.05
CA LEU A 17 -7.47 -4.13 5.00
C LEU A 17 -8.03 -3.77 6.38
N MET A 18 -7.45 -2.75 7.00
CA MET A 18 -7.68 -2.37 8.38
C MET A 18 -7.86 -0.85 8.53
N SER A 19 -8.26 -0.43 9.71
CA SER A 19 -8.31 0.98 10.15
C SER A 19 -7.77 1.06 11.57
N ASP A 20 -7.10 2.15 11.90
CA ASP A 20 -6.58 2.39 13.26
C ASP A 20 -7.70 2.46 14.29
N TYR A 21 -8.88 2.93 13.86
CA TYR A 21 -10.04 3.02 14.71
C TYR A 21 -11.32 2.61 13.96
N LEU A 22 -12.11 1.79 14.64
CA LEU A 22 -13.48 1.46 14.30
C LEU A 22 -14.30 1.43 15.59
N SER A 23 -15.43 2.13 15.59
CA SER A 23 -16.40 2.05 16.67
C SER A 23 -17.05 0.66 16.75
N SER A 24 -17.62 0.33 17.91
CA SER A 24 -18.35 -0.92 18.09
C SER A 24 -19.46 -1.12 17.06
N ASP A 25 -20.17 -0.05 16.71
CA ASP A 25 -21.27 -0.12 15.76
C ASP A 25 -20.77 -0.36 14.33
N GLU A 26 -19.65 0.25 13.92
CA GLU A 26 -19.03 0.01 12.61
C GLU A 26 -18.55 -1.44 12.48
N LYS A 27 -17.94 -1.99 13.54
CA LYS A 27 -17.55 -3.41 13.57
C LYS A 27 -18.75 -4.34 13.40
N VAL A 28 -19.89 -3.99 14.00
CA VAL A 28 -21.15 -4.74 13.84
C VAL A 28 -21.64 -4.66 12.40
N MET A 29 -21.54 -3.50 11.74
CA MET A 29 -21.93 -3.36 10.32
C MET A 29 -21.03 -4.21 9.40
N LEU A 30 -19.73 -4.22 9.64
CA LEU A 30 -18.79 -5.05 8.88
C LEU A 30 -19.07 -6.55 9.07
N LYS A 31 -19.45 -6.99 10.27
CA LYS A 31 -19.90 -8.38 10.50
C LYS A 31 -21.19 -8.72 9.78
N ARG A 32 -22.23 -7.90 9.96
CA ARG A 32 -23.58 -8.20 9.47
C ARG A 32 -23.69 -8.09 7.95
N TYR A 33 -23.08 -7.05 7.38
CA TYR A 33 -23.30 -6.65 5.99
C TYR A 33 -22.04 -6.67 5.14
N GLY A 34 -20.87 -6.59 5.78
CA GLY A 34 -19.58 -6.65 5.12
C GLY A 34 -19.00 -8.05 4.97
N GLU A 35 -19.65 -9.09 5.51
CA GLU A 35 -19.15 -10.48 5.58
C GLU A 35 -17.75 -10.61 6.24
N SER A 36 -17.34 -9.65 7.07
CA SER A 36 -16.10 -9.75 7.84
C SER A 36 -16.36 -10.57 9.11
N SER A 37 -15.70 -11.72 9.25
CA SER A 37 -15.83 -12.58 10.43
C SER A 37 -15.43 -11.86 11.73
N SER A 38 -14.35 -11.07 11.68
CA SER A 38 -13.83 -10.30 12.82
C SER A 38 -14.59 -9.00 13.08
N GLY A 39 -15.15 -8.38 12.04
CA GLY A 39 -15.67 -7.01 12.08
C GLY A 39 -14.61 -5.92 12.14
N ASP A 40 -13.33 -6.28 12.32
CA ASP A 40 -12.24 -5.31 12.49
C ASP A 40 -11.43 -5.10 11.21
N ARG A 41 -11.48 -6.07 10.28
CA ARG A 41 -10.68 -6.07 9.05
C ARG A 41 -11.34 -6.86 7.93
N ILE A 42 -10.88 -6.65 6.70
CA ILE A 42 -11.22 -7.46 5.52
C ILE A 42 -9.93 -8.15 5.04
N THR A 43 -9.98 -9.47 4.86
CA THR A 43 -8.77 -10.27 4.61
C THR A 43 -8.80 -10.95 3.25
N ARG A 44 -7.65 -11.03 2.59
CA ARG A 44 -7.41 -11.83 1.38
C ARG A 44 -6.16 -12.67 1.57
N GLU A 45 -6.29 -13.96 1.28
CA GLU A 45 -5.17 -14.91 1.24
C GLU A 45 -4.85 -15.15 -0.23
N VAL A 46 -3.64 -14.79 -0.65
CA VAL A 46 -3.27 -14.75 -2.07
C VAL A 46 -1.98 -15.50 -2.30
N LEU A 47 -1.96 -16.33 -3.33
CA LEU A 47 -0.74 -16.94 -3.85
C LEU A 47 -0.26 -16.13 -5.06
N ILE A 48 0.97 -15.64 -5.00
CA ILE A 48 1.61 -14.84 -6.03
C ILE A 48 2.87 -15.53 -6.55
N SER A 49 3.43 -15.01 -7.63
CA SER A 49 4.75 -15.41 -8.11
C SER A 49 5.86 -14.68 -7.36
N SER A 50 6.98 -15.34 -7.07
CA SER A 50 8.12 -14.77 -6.33
C SER A 50 8.88 -13.65 -7.07
N ASP A 51 8.55 -13.38 -8.32
CA ASP A 51 9.08 -12.28 -9.12
C ASP A 51 8.06 -11.15 -9.32
N MET A 52 6.93 -11.18 -8.59
CA MET A 52 5.96 -10.08 -8.59
C MET A 52 6.55 -8.84 -7.92
N THR A 53 6.43 -7.72 -8.62
CA THR A 53 6.84 -6.39 -8.13
C THR A 53 5.74 -5.78 -7.27
N LEU A 54 6.08 -4.78 -6.43
CA LEU A 54 5.08 -4.00 -5.70
C LEU A 54 4.09 -3.30 -6.65
N HIS A 55 4.55 -2.82 -7.80
CA HIS A 55 3.70 -2.27 -8.87
C HIS A 55 2.60 -3.24 -9.33
N ALA A 56 2.97 -4.50 -9.62
CA ALA A 56 2.02 -5.50 -10.05
C ALA A 56 1.09 -5.94 -8.92
N LEU A 57 1.58 -5.91 -7.67
CA LEU A 57 0.77 -6.18 -6.48
C LEU A 57 -0.30 -5.12 -6.28
N HIS A 58 0.00 -3.84 -6.50
CA HIS A 58 -1.00 -2.78 -6.47
C HIS A 58 -2.20 -3.14 -7.38
N TYR A 59 -1.97 -3.48 -8.65
CA TYR A 59 -3.05 -3.86 -9.55
C TYR A 59 -3.80 -5.13 -9.12
N ALA A 60 -3.10 -6.08 -8.48
CA ALA A 60 -3.75 -7.25 -7.89
C ALA A 60 -4.67 -6.83 -6.73
N MET A 61 -4.22 -5.91 -5.86
CA MET A 61 -5.00 -5.37 -4.74
C MET A 61 -6.24 -4.62 -5.21
N GLN A 62 -6.12 -3.79 -6.25
CA GLN A 62 -7.27 -3.14 -6.90
C GLN A 62 -8.36 -4.16 -7.22
N LYS A 63 -7.96 -5.29 -7.82
CA LYS A 63 -8.92 -6.35 -8.14
C LYS A 63 -9.44 -7.12 -6.92
N LEU A 64 -8.60 -7.36 -5.92
CA LEU A 64 -8.93 -8.14 -4.71
C LEU A 64 -9.90 -7.44 -3.77
N PHE A 65 -9.81 -6.11 -3.69
CA PHE A 65 -10.64 -5.28 -2.84
C PHE A 65 -11.79 -4.60 -3.60
N GLY A 66 -11.75 -4.55 -4.93
CA GLY A 66 -12.84 -4.05 -5.77
C GLY A 66 -12.71 -2.57 -6.16
N TRP A 67 -11.54 -1.99 -5.93
CA TRP A 67 -11.22 -0.61 -6.30
C TRP A 67 -11.06 -0.42 -7.82
N GLN A 68 -11.16 0.83 -8.26
CA GLN A 68 -11.18 1.21 -9.67
C GLN A 68 -9.86 1.78 -10.20
N ASN A 69 -8.77 1.76 -9.42
CA ASN A 69 -7.48 2.36 -9.78
C ASN A 69 -7.61 3.87 -10.12
N SER A 70 -8.22 4.63 -9.22
CA SER A 70 -8.54 6.05 -9.45
C SER A 70 -7.74 7.03 -8.60
N HIS A 71 -6.93 6.53 -7.66
CA HIS A 71 -6.26 7.34 -6.65
C HIS A 71 -4.76 7.04 -6.55
N LEU A 72 -4.04 7.97 -5.91
CA LEU A 72 -2.65 7.79 -5.50
C LEU A 72 -2.50 6.67 -4.47
N ARG A 73 -1.26 6.19 -4.35
CA ARG A 73 -0.91 5.02 -3.55
C ARG A 73 0.56 5.07 -3.15
N GLN A 74 0.88 4.33 -2.10
CA GLN A 74 2.25 4.11 -1.67
C GLN A 74 2.38 2.78 -0.94
N PHE A 75 3.61 2.25 -0.91
CA PHE A 75 4.00 1.14 -0.06
C PHE A 75 5.00 1.65 0.97
N ASN A 76 4.72 1.47 2.25
CA ASN A 76 5.52 1.96 3.36
C ASN A 76 6.03 0.80 4.23
N LEU A 77 7.17 1.02 4.86
CA LEU A 77 7.68 0.17 5.93
C LEU A 77 6.92 0.46 7.23
N PRO A 78 6.99 -0.45 8.23
CA PRO A 78 6.68 -0.10 9.60
C PRO A 78 7.58 1.06 10.07
N GLU A 79 7.02 2.00 10.84
CA GLU A 79 7.71 3.22 11.29
C GLU A 79 9.03 2.93 12.01
N ASP A 80 9.05 1.94 12.90
CA ASP A 80 10.24 1.53 13.64
C ASP A 80 11.35 1.02 12.70
N VAL A 81 10.98 0.25 11.68
CA VAL A 81 11.92 -0.24 10.65
C VAL A 81 12.42 0.92 9.78
N TYR A 82 11.54 1.84 9.40
CA TYR A 82 11.91 3.04 8.63
C TYR A 82 12.93 3.89 9.39
N GLN A 83 12.67 4.17 10.67
CA GLN A 83 13.58 4.92 11.54
C GLN A 83 14.90 4.19 11.74
N GLU A 84 14.91 2.87 11.92
CA GLU A 84 16.14 2.09 12.04
C GLU A 84 16.99 2.16 10.77
N LEU A 85 16.39 2.02 9.59
CA LEU A 85 17.14 2.03 8.33
C LEU A 85 17.68 3.42 7.97
N THR A 86 16.89 4.46 8.21
CA THR A 86 17.27 5.86 7.87
C THR A 86 18.05 6.54 8.99
N GLN A 87 18.05 5.97 10.19
CA GLN A 87 18.57 6.60 11.42
C GLN A 87 17.92 7.98 11.69
N GLY A 88 16.71 8.23 11.16
CA GLY A 88 16.02 9.51 11.26
C GLY A 88 16.76 10.67 10.57
N THR A 89 17.67 10.39 9.63
CA THR A 89 18.54 11.41 9.01
C THR A 89 18.35 11.49 7.51
N VAL A 90 18.49 12.70 6.95
CA VAL A 90 18.44 12.90 5.49
C VAL A 90 19.55 12.11 4.80
N LYS A 91 20.74 12.04 5.39
CA LYS A 91 21.83 11.21 4.87
C LYS A 91 21.47 9.73 4.82
N GLY A 92 20.88 9.18 5.88
CA GLY A 92 20.47 7.78 5.92
C GLY A 92 19.40 7.46 4.89
N TRP A 93 18.36 8.29 4.80
CA TRP A 93 17.32 8.18 3.77
C TRP A 93 17.89 8.31 2.35
N SER A 94 18.67 9.36 2.05
CA SER A 94 19.22 9.59 0.71
C SER A 94 20.21 8.53 0.25
N ASN A 95 20.82 7.76 1.16
CA ASN A 95 21.62 6.58 0.82
C ASN A 95 20.77 5.39 0.35
N LEU A 96 19.48 5.37 0.69
CA LEU A 96 18.52 4.31 0.37
C LEU A 96 17.58 4.68 -0.79
N VAL A 97 17.57 5.93 -1.22
CA VAL A 97 16.86 6.36 -2.44
C VAL A 97 17.43 5.66 -3.68
N GLY A 98 16.55 5.09 -4.51
CA GLY A 98 16.93 4.29 -5.68
C GLY A 98 17.38 2.85 -5.35
N VAL A 99 17.34 2.47 -4.07
CA VAL A 99 17.59 1.11 -3.58
C VAL A 99 16.35 0.55 -2.89
N LEU A 100 15.71 1.36 -2.05
CA LEU A 100 14.54 1.00 -1.27
C LEU A 100 13.43 2.05 -1.42
N PHE A 101 13.78 3.33 -1.31
CA PHE A 101 12.82 4.44 -1.39
C PHE A 101 12.79 5.08 -2.77
N GLN A 102 11.62 5.59 -3.12
CA GLN A 102 11.37 6.37 -4.32
C GLN A 102 12.22 7.65 -4.33
N PRO A 103 12.75 8.08 -5.49
CA PRO A 103 13.43 9.36 -5.59
C PRO A 103 12.47 10.55 -5.41
N PRO A 104 12.97 11.70 -4.93
CA PRO A 104 12.17 12.89 -4.64
C PRO A 104 11.28 13.39 -5.78
N SER A 105 11.76 13.29 -7.02
CA SER A 105 11.02 13.70 -8.20
C SER A 105 10.13 12.60 -8.77
N GLU A 106 10.06 11.42 -8.14
CA GLU A 106 9.05 10.41 -8.48
C GLU A 106 7.68 10.97 -8.14
N ALA A 107 7.08 11.61 -9.12
CA ALA A 107 5.73 12.13 -9.06
C ALA A 107 4.76 11.13 -9.71
N GLU A 108 3.53 11.58 -9.94
CA GLU A 108 2.46 10.77 -10.54
C GLU A 108 2.86 10.14 -11.89
N HIS A 109 3.72 10.78 -12.67
CA HIS A 109 4.01 10.32 -14.04
C HIS A 109 4.60 8.90 -14.08
N ASP A 110 5.52 8.59 -13.17
CA ASP A 110 6.17 7.28 -13.12
C ASP A 110 5.29 6.23 -12.46
N LEU A 111 4.52 6.61 -11.44
CA LEU A 111 3.55 5.71 -10.81
C LEU A 111 2.47 5.24 -11.80
N PHE A 112 2.10 6.06 -12.78
CA PHE A 112 1.10 5.76 -13.81
C PHE A 112 1.71 5.52 -15.20
N TRP A 113 3.00 5.18 -15.28
CA TRP A 113 3.73 5.02 -16.56
C TRP A 113 3.05 4.07 -17.56
N ASP A 114 2.34 3.05 -17.05
CA ASP A 114 1.59 2.11 -17.87
C ASP A 114 0.07 2.19 -17.68
N ASP A 115 -0.49 3.25 -17.10
CA ASP A 115 -1.94 3.43 -17.03
C ASP A 115 -2.53 3.82 -18.40
N ASP A 116 -2.63 2.81 -19.27
CA ASP A 116 -3.01 2.91 -20.68
C ASP A 116 -4.49 2.57 -20.93
N TYR A 117 -5.32 2.60 -19.88
CA TYR A 117 -6.74 2.32 -20.00
C TYR A 117 -7.51 3.46 -20.69
N ASN A 118 -7.91 3.23 -21.93
CA ASN A 118 -8.71 4.21 -22.70
C ASN A 118 -10.20 3.82 -22.81
N SER A 119 -10.49 2.56 -23.11
CA SER A 119 -11.86 2.04 -23.26
C SER A 119 -11.90 0.51 -23.27
N GLY A 120 -13.10 -0.06 -23.13
CA GLY A 120 -13.33 -1.50 -23.24
C GLY A 120 -13.64 -2.16 -21.90
N ASN A 121 -13.15 -3.38 -21.71
CA ASN A 121 -13.39 -4.12 -20.47
C ASN A 121 -12.29 -3.84 -19.45
N PHE A 122 -12.58 -2.94 -18.50
CA PHE A 122 -11.69 -2.58 -17.40
C PHE A 122 -11.11 -3.80 -16.66
N ASN A 123 -11.93 -4.80 -16.34
CA ASN A 123 -11.45 -6.01 -15.65
C ASN A 123 -10.46 -6.82 -16.49
N ALA A 124 -10.63 -6.84 -17.81
CA ALA A 124 -9.70 -7.51 -18.71
C ALA A 124 -8.39 -6.72 -18.86
N TRP A 125 -8.46 -5.39 -18.81
CA TRP A 125 -7.28 -4.53 -18.74
C TRP A 125 -6.52 -4.72 -17.43
N LEU A 126 -7.19 -4.56 -16.30
CA LEU A 126 -6.61 -4.72 -14.96
C LEU A 126 -5.95 -6.09 -14.79
N ARG A 127 -6.59 -7.16 -15.31
CA ARG A 127 -6.01 -8.50 -15.29
C ARG A 127 -4.65 -8.60 -15.97
N ARG A 128 -4.40 -7.86 -17.05
CA ARG A 128 -3.10 -7.88 -17.73
C ARG A 128 -2.01 -7.22 -16.90
N LYS A 129 -2.36 -6.30 -15.99
CA LYS A 129 -1.40 -5.58 -15.14
C LYS A 129 -0.81 -6.44 -14.03
N TYR A 130 -1.61 -7.34 -13.46
CA TYR A 130 -1.15 -8.28 -12.43
C TYR A 130 -0.88 -9.70 -12.95
N THR A 131 -0.93 -9.93 -14.27
CA THR A 131 -0.52 -11.21 -14.88
C THR A 131 0.84 -11.02 -15.53
N GLY A 132 1.82 -11.83 -15.13
CA GLY A 132 3.18 -11.71 -15.61
C GLY A 132 3.36 -12.08 -17.08
N PRO A 133 4.59 -11.91 -17.62
CA PRO A 133 5.80 -11.47 -16.92
C PRO A 133 5.71 -10.03 -16.41
N TYR A 134 6.12 -9.83 -15.16
CA TYR A 134 6.08 -8.51 -14.53
C TYR A 134 7.22 -7.63 -15.04
N ARG A 135 6.92 -6.36 -15.24
CA ARG A 135 7.90 -5.33 -15.61
C ARG A 135 7.51 -4.03 -14.94
N TYR A 136 8.51 -3.28 -14.49
CA TYR A 136 8.37 -1.90 -14.10
C TYR A 136 9.13 -1.05 -15.11
N GLY A 137 8.49 0.02 -15.61
CA GLY A 137 8.97 0.85 -16.70
C GLY A 137 9.15 2.31 -16.34
N GLY A 138 9.00 2.69 -15.07
CA GLY A 138 9.26 4.05 -14.59
C GLY A 138 10.72 4.46 -14.83
N TYR A 139 10.89 5.73 -15.18
CA TYR A 139 12.19 6.30 -15.52
C TYR A 139 13.04 6.62 -14.27
N PHE A 140 12.42 7.22 -13.25
CA PHE A 140 13.06 7.73 -12.05
C PHE A 140 13.61 6.61 -11.15
N GLU A 141 12.94 5.46 -11.05
CA GLU A 141 13.44 4.33 -10.25
C GLU A 141 14.66 3.60 -10.87
N GLN A 142 15.15 4.03 -12.04
CA GLN A 142 16.43 3.54 -12.54
C GLN A 142 17.57 4.03 -11.65
N ALA A 143 18.44 3.12 -11.20
CA ALA A 143 19.45 3.42 -10.17
C ALA A 143 20.27 4.69 -10.42
N ASP A 144 20.77 4.89 -11.64
CA ASP A 144 21.57 6.08 -11.98
C ASP A 144 20.72 7.37 -11.99
N VAL A 145 19.43 7.27 -12.39
CA VAL A 145 18.48 8.38 -12.42
C VAL A 145 18.07 8.76 -11.00
N ALA A 146 17.64 7.79 -10.19
CA ALA A 146 17.29 8.00 -8.79
C ALA A 146 18.45 8.63 -8.00
N ARG A 147 19.68 8.16 -8.25
CA ARG A 147 20.87 8.72 -7.59
C ARG A 147 21.17 10.14 -8.04
N ALA A 148 21.03 10.44 -9.32
CA ALA A 148 21.19 11.80 -9.83
C ALA A 148 20.13 12.74 -9.26
N ASP A 149 18.87 12.29 -9.19
CA ASP A 149 17.74 13.06 -8.68
C ASP A 149 17.91 13.47 -7.21
N VAL A 150 18.23 12.52 -6.33
CA VAL A 150 18.47 12.82 -4.92
C VAL A 150 19.72 13.69 -4.72
N ASN A 151 20.76 13.52 -5.53
CA ASN A 151 21.94 14.39 -5.49
C ASN A 151 21.59 15.82 -5.88
N GLU A 152 20.78 16.02 -6.93
CA GLU A 152 20.33 17.36 -7.32
C GLU A 152 19.53 18.03 -6.19
N LEU A 153 18.67 17.27 -5.49
CA LEU A 153 17.97 17.79 -4.32
C LEU A 153 18.94 18.26 -3.22
N LEU A 154 19.92 17.42 -2.87
CA LEU A 154 20.90 17.74 -1.83
C LEU A 154 21.76 18.95 -2.20
N ASP A 155 22.23 19.02 -3.45
CA ASP A 155 23.06 20.12 -3.97
C ASP A 155 22.26 21.43 -4.10
N ARG A 156 20.95 21.35 -4.33
CA ARG A 156 20.09 22.54 -4.39
C ARG A 156 19.98 23.25 -3.03
N PHE A 157 20.15 22.51 -1.93
CA PHE A 157 19.90 22.98 -0.57
C PHE A 157 21.15 22.86 0.33
N GLU A 158 22.22 23.55 -0.07
CA GLU A 158 23.49 23.59 0.67
C GLU A 158 23.38 24.32 2.03
N GLU A 159 22.41 25.22 2.20
CA GLU A 159 22.17 25.93 3.45
C GLU A 159 20.67 26.23 3.65
N LEU A 160 20.05 25.57 4.62
CA LEU A 160 18.65 25.76 5.02
C LEU A 160 18.55 26.22 6.46
N GLU A 161 17.57 27.09 6.72
CA GLU A 161 17.21 27.51 8.08
C GLU A 161 16.44 26.40 8.79
N ILE A 162 16.90 26.04 9.98
CA ILE A 162 16.18 25.11 10.85
C ILE A 162 15.21 25.94 11.69
N GLN A 163 13.93 25.63 11.58
CA GLN A 163 12.91 26.25 12.41
C GLN A 163 12.68 25.43 13.68
N GLU A 164 12.18 26.07 14.73
CA GLU A 164 11.71 25.34 15.90
C GLU A 164 10.52 24.42 15.55
N PRO A 165 10.29 23.35 16.32
CA PRO A 165 9.14 22.49 16.13
C PRO A 165 7.82 23.27 16.16
N PHE A 166 6.86 22.91 15.30
CA PHE A 166 5.57 23.60 15.23
C PHE A 166 4.81 23.58 16.56
N SER A 167 4.95 22.51 17.36
CA SER A 167 4.40 22.41 18.72
C SER A 167 4.91 23.53 19.62
N ASP A 168 6.21 23.77 19.62
CA ASP A 168 6.87 24.74 20.48
C ASP A 168 6.46 26.16 20.07
N TYR A 169 6.40 26.42 18.76
CA TYR A 169 5.85 27.65 18.21
C TYR A 169 4.40 27.88 18.67
N LEU A 170 3.53 26.88 18.59
CA LEU A 170 2.13 26.98 19.02
C LEU A 170 2.01 27.24 20.52
N GLU A 171 2.81 26.56 21.36
CA GLU A 171 2.84 26.80 22.80
C GLU A 171 3.24 28.25 23.12
N ARG A 172 4.25 28.78 22.43
CA ARG A 172 4.65 30.19 22.61
C ARG A 172 3.54 31.15 22.22
N ARG A 173 2.85 30.89 21.10
CA ARG A 173 1.71 31.69 20.60
C ARG A 173 0.53 31.76 21.58
N GLN A 174 0.38 30.78 22.49
CA GLN A 174 -0.63 30.85 23.55
C GLN A 174 -0.34 31.98 24.55
N THR A 175 0.94 32.29 24.76
CA THR A 175 1.39 33.33 25.71
C THR A 175 1.78 34.65 25.04
N ASP A 176 2.17 34.61 23.78
CA ASP A 176 2.55 35.76 22.97
C ASP A 176 1.90 35.65 21.57
N PRO A 177 0.75 36.29 21.35
CA PRO A 177 0.04 36.21 20.07
C PRO A 177 0.84 36.74 18.87
N GLU A 178 1.83 37.60 19.07
CA GLU A 178 2.66 38.15 17.99
C GLU A 178 3.99 37.39 17.81
N ALA A 179 4.16 36.25 18.50
CA ALA A 179 5.31 35.39 18.33
C ALA A 179 5.40 34.87 16.89
N GLU A 180 6.55 35.07 16.26
CA GLU A 180 6.92 34.46 14.97
C GLU A 180 7.72 33.16 15.19
N PRO A 181 7.76 32.24 14.20
CA PRO A 181 8.63 31.07 14.24
C PRO A 181 10.11 31.44 14.42
N LYS A 182 10.80 30.74 15.31
CA LYS A 182 12.23 30.95 15.57
C LYS A 182 13.09 30.12 14.64
N VAL A 183 14.14 30.75 14.13
CA VAL A 183 15.26 30.08 13.46
C VAL A 183 16.25 29.61 14.52
N LEU A 184 16.47 28.30 14.62
CA LEU A 184 17.37 27.66 15.57
C LEU A 184 18.81 27.56 15.05
N GLY A 185 19.00 27.61 13.74
CA GLY A 185 20.31 27.54 13.12
C GLY A 185 20.21 27.33 11.61
N LYS A 186 21.34 26.97 11.00
CA LYS A 186 21.41 26.59 9.59
C LYS A 186 22.21 25.31 9.40
N LYS A 187 21.81 24.45 8.46
CA LYS A 187 22.50 23.22 8.06
C LYS A 187 22.36 22.99 6.56
N ALA A 188 23.29 22.25 5.98
CA ALA A 188 23.07 21.65 4.68
C ALA A 188 22.00 20.56 4.79
N LEU A 189 21.19 20.37 3.74
CA LEU A 189 20.09 19.39 3.76
C LEU A 189 20.55 17.99 4.16
N VAL A 190 21.71 17.55 3.65
CA VAL A 190 22.28 16.23 3.95
C VAL A 190 22.61 16.02 5.45
N ASP A 191 22.87 17.10 6.19
CA ASP A 191 23.24 17.05 7.61
C ASP A 191 22.03 17.21 8.56
N MET A 192 20.82 17.31 8.02
CA MET A 192 19.58 17.47 8.78
C MET A 192 19.00 16.13 9.24
N THR A 193 18.17 16.18 10.28
CA THR A 193 17.21 15.09 10.55
C THR A 193 16.05 15.13 9.54
N LEU A 194 15.33 14.03 9.40
CA LEU A 194 14.13 14.00 8.54
C LEU A 194 13.05 14.97 9.04
N ASP A 195 12.88 15.11 10.36
CA ASP A 195 11.96 16.08 10.95
C ASP A 195 12.34 17.53 10.64
N GLU A 196 13.63 17.86 10.77
CA GLU A 196 14.16 19.18 10.40
C GLU A 196 13.90 19.46 8.91
N MET A 197 14.09 18.45 8.05
CA MET A 197 13.86 18.55 6.61
C MET A 197 12.38 18.78 6.29
N ASN A 198 11.47 17.99 6.86
CA ASN A 198 10.02 18.12 6.66
C ASN A 198 9.48 19.47 7.14
N ALA A 199 10.09 20.06 8.18
CA ALA A 199 9.76 21.40 8.64
C ALA A 199 10.28 22.50 7.71
N ALA A 200 11.39 22.25 7.00
CA ALA A 200 12.04 23.25 6.15
C ALA A 200 11.57 23.22 4.68
N ILE A 201 11.23 22.04 4.15
CA ILE A 201 10.89 21.82 2.74
C ILE A 201 9.64 20.95 2.65
N ALA A 202 8.69 21.38 1.81
CA ALA A 202 7.57 20.53 1.40
C ALA A 202 8.00 19.62 0.24
N MET A 203 7.87 18.31 0.42
CA MET A 203 8.03 17.32 -0.65
C MET A 203 6.66 16.76 -1.04
N GLU A 204 6.27 16.98 -2.30
CA GLU A 204 4.95 16.55 -2.79
C GLU A 204 4.78 15.02 -2.72
N SER A 205 5.83 14.25 -3.03
CA SER A 205 5.79 12.78 -3.06
C SER A 205 6.13 12.10 -1.73
N GLY A 206 6.46 12.87 -0.68
CA GLY A 206 6.94 12.32 0.59
C GLY A 206 8.33 11.66 0.51
N ILE A 207 8.73 10.98 1.60
CA ILE A 207 10.06 10.36 1.75
C ILE A 207 10.01 8.87 2.13
N GLU A 208 8.81 8.34 2.39
CA GLU A 208 8.61 7.01 2.98
C GLU A 208 8.26 5.94 1.94
N SER A 209 7.80 6.36 0.76
CA SER A 209 7.35 5.49 -0.32
C SER A 209 8.47 4.57 -0.81
N LEU A 210 8.18 3.27 -0.82
CA LEU A 210 9.04 2.25 -1.39
C LEU A 210 8.93 2.23 -2.91
N MET A 211 10.06 1.94 -3.55
CA MET A 211 10.13 1.73 -5.00
C MET A 211 9.19 0.60 -5.45
N GLU A 212 8.33 0.88 -6.42
CA GLU A 212 7.37 -0.07 -6.94
C GLU A 212 8.00 -1.12 -7.88
N SER A 213 9.23 -0.89 -8.36
CA SER A 213 10.04 -1.89 -9.08
C SER A 213 10.57 -3.02 -8.20
N LEU A 214 10.53 -2.86 -6.87
CA LEU A 214 11.04 -3.88 -5.96
C LEU A 214 10.22 -5.17 -6.01
N LEU A 215 10.91 -6.31 -5.93
CA LEU A 215 10.25 -7.59 -5.75
C LEU A 215 9.76 -7.72 -4.31
N ILE A 216 8.52 -8.18 -4.14
CA ILE A 216 7.94 -8.37 -2.80
C ILE A 216 8.81 -9.31 -1.97
N THR A 217 9.35 -10.38 -2.57
CA THR A 217 10.19 -11.35 -1.85
C THR A 217 11.53 -10.80 -1.41
N ASP A 218 11.99 -9.74 -2.06
CA ASP A 218 13.27 -9.12 -1.72
C ASP A 218 13.03 -8.20 -0.53
N VAL A 219 11.96 -7.41 -0.49
CA VAL A 219 11.66 -6.50 0.64
C VAL A 219 11.11 -7.23 1.88
N LEU A 220 10.23 -8.20 1.67
CA LEU A 220 9.40 -8.80 2.71
C LEU A 220 9.86 -10.22 3.07
N GLY A 221 10.30 -10.41 4.31
CA GLY A 221 10.61 -11.69 4.96
C GLY A 221 9.35 -12.42 5.44
N TYR A 222 9.46 -13.71 5.75
CA TYR A 222 8.35 -14.47 6.33
C TYR A 222 8.11 -14.03 7.78
N VAL A 223 6.85 -14.09 8.23
CA VAL A 223 6.53 -13.85 9.63
C VAL A 223 7.30 -14.83 10.52
N GLY A 224 8.12 -14.30 11.43
CA GLY A 224 8.99 -15.10 12.31
C GLY A 224 10.40 -15.39 11.76
N GLU A 225 10.74 -14.93 10.55
CA GLU A 225 12.09 -15.02 10.00
C GLU A 225 13.07 -14.08 10.73
N GLU A 226 14.21 -14.58 11.20
CA GLU A 226 15.28 -13.72 11.71
C GLU A 226 15.88 -12.89 10.57
N LEU A 227 15.67 -11.58 10.61
CA LEU A 227 16.22 -10.66 9.61
C LEU A 227 17.66 -10.30 9.95
N SER A 228 18.52 -10.22 8.93
CA SER A 228 19.96 -9.94 9.09
C SER A 228 20.27 -8.53 9.59
N GLY A 229 19.29 -7.62 9.58
CA GLY A 229 19.47 -6.18 9.86
C GLY A 229 20.34 -5.43 8.84
N SER A 230 20.87 -6.13 7.84
CA SER A 230 21.69 -5.57 6.77
C SER A 230 21.34 -6.26 5.45
N GLY A 231 20.71 -5.49 4.55
CA GLY A 231 20.22 -5.98 3.27
C GLY A 231 18.79 -6.51 3.30
N PHE A 232 18.44 -7.23 2.26
CA PHE A 232 17.11 -7.77 2.01
C PHE A 232 16.96 -9.20 2.58
N PRO A 233 15.79 -9.58 3.14
CA PRO A 233 14.61 -8.75 3.38
C PRO A 233 14.75 -7.80 4.57
N VAL A 234 14.06 -6.66 4.48
CA VAL A 234 14.17 -5.54 5.43
C VAL A 234 13.06 -5.53 6.48
N THR A 235 11.95 -6.23 6.24
CA THR A 235 10.79 -6.24 7.15
C THR A 235 9.99 -7.55 7.04
N GLN A 236 9.15 -7.84 8.04
CA GLN A 236 8.16 -8.93 8.00
C GLN A 236 6.73 -8.45 7.68
N ALA A 237 6.52 -7.13 7.59
CA ALA A 237 5.25 -6.54 7.18
C ALA A 237 5.47 -5.27 6.35
N LEU A 238 4.58 -5.03 5.38
CA LEU A 238 4.49 -3.79 4.62
C LEU A 238 3.09 -3.19 4.77
N TYR A 239 2.98 -1.88 4.61
CA TYR A 239 1.71 -1.17 4.58
C TYR A 239 1.50 -0.59 3.20
N TYR A 240 0.41 -0.98 2.54
CA TYR A 240 -0.04 -0.37 1.30
C TYR A 240 -1.14 0.62 1.64
N GLU A 241 -0.95 1.89 1.28
CA GLU A 241 -1.95 2.92 1.40
C GLU A 241 -2.48 3.28 0.01
N TYR A 242 -3.79 3.42 -0.11
CA TYR A 242 -4.47 3.81 -1.33
C TYR A 242 -5.52 4.86 -1.03
N ASP A 243 -5.58 5.87 -1.90
CA ASP A 243 -6.38 7.08 -1.73
C ASP A 243 -5.99 7.87 -0.49
N TYR A 244 -5.18 8.92 -0.67
CA TYR A 244 -4.74 9.77 0.44
C TYR A 244 -5.89 10.57 1.10
N GLY A 245 -7.08 10.60 0.47
CA GLY A 245 -8.28 11.16 1.10
C GLY A 245 -8.95 10.18 2.06
N ASP A 246 -9.24 8.97 1.58
CA ASP A 246 -9.93 7.92 2.35
C ASP A 246 -8.99 7.11 3.27
N SER A 247 -7.69 7.10 2.96
CA SER A 247 -6.60 6.34 3.60
C SER A 247 -6.93 4.85 3.79
N TRP A 248 -7.08 4.12 2.67
CA TRP A 248 -7.24 2.68 2.71
C TRP A 248 -5.92 1.98 3.02
N ILE A 249 -5.79 1.44 4.23
CA ILE A 249 -4.55 0.80 4.69
C ILE A 249 -4.66 -0.72 4.63
N VAL A 250 -3.82 -1.35 3.81
CA VAL A 250 -3.67 -2.81 3.71
C VAL A 250 -2.33 -3.23 4.29
N LYS A 251 -2.36 -3.98 5.39
CA LYS A 251 -1.16 -4.66 5.89
C LYS A 251 -0.88 -5.91 5.05
N VAL A 252 0.35 -6.02 4.56
CA VAL A 252 0.85 -7.13 3.73
C VAL A 252 1.84 -7.94 4.55
N THR A 253 1.62 -9.24 4.67
CA THR A 253 2.55 -10.17 5.34
C THR A 253 2.81 -11.39 4.47
N LYS A 254 4.03 -11.91 4.50
CA LYS A 254 4.44 -13.13 3.79
C LYS A 254 4.44 -14.32 4.75
N LEU A 255 3.79 -15.42 4.36
CA LEU A 255 3.63 -16.61 5.21
C LEU A 255 4.37 -17.81 4.62
N GLU A 256 4.97 -18.63 5.48
CA GLU A 256 5.89 -19.72 5.08
C GLU A 256 5.18 -20.80 4.25
N SER A 257 3.95 -21.14 4.62
CA SER A 257 3.18 -22.20 3.97
C SER A 257 1.69 -21.86 3.90
N CYS A 258 0.89 -22.76 3.32
CA CYS A 258 -0.58 -22.69 3.32
C CYS A 258 -1.20 -23.70 4.32
N GLU A 259 -0.41 -24.31 5.19
CA GLU A 259 -0.84 -25.46 6.02
C GLU A 259 -1.93 -25.08 7.02
N ASP A 260 -1.88 -23.88 7.59
CA ASP A 260 -2.93 -23.32 8.47
C ASP A 260 -4.27 -23.20 7.76
N LEU A 261 -4.31 -22.77 6.49
CA LEU A 261 -5.56 -22.66 5.72
C LEU A 261 -6.15 -24.03 5.35
N VAL A 262 -5.30 -25.05 5.25
CA VAL A 262 -5.75 -26.44 5.05
C VAL A 262 -6.27 -27.02 6.36
N ALA A 263 -5.57 -26.74 7.47
CA ALA A 263 -5.93 -27.22 8.81
C ALA A 263 -7.24 -26.61 9.32
N ASP A 264 -7.53 -25.34 9.02
CA ASP A 264 -8.78 -24.68 9.42
C ASP A 264 -9.94 -24.88 8.42
N HIS A 265 -9.69 -25.66 7.36
CA HIS A 265 -10.64 -25.94 6.27
C HIS A 265 -11.07 -24.73 5.44
N SER A 266 -10.30 -23.63 5.46
CA SER A 266 -10.50 -22.50 4.55
C SER A 266 -10.27 -22.87 3.10
N VAL A 267 -9.32 -23.77 2.84
CA VAL A 267 -9.01 -24.33 1.50
C VAL A 267 -8.67 -25.82 1.58
N THR A 268 -8.84 -26.54 0.48
CA THR A 268 -8.35 -27.92 0.35
C THR A 268 -6.92 -27.98 -0.18
N GLN A 269 -6.21 -29.08 0.07
CA GLN A 269 -4.87 -29.30 -0.48
C GLN A 269 -4.87 -29.25 -2.02
N ASP A 270 -5.87 -29.86 -2.65
CA ASP A 270 -6.06 -29.83 -4.11
C ASP A 270 -6.23 -28.41 -4.66
N GLU A 271 -6.93 -27.52 -3.93
CA GLU A 271 -7.07 -26.11 -4.31
C GLU A 271 -5.76 -25.34 -4.19
N VAL A 272 -4.94 -25.62 -3.17
CA VAL A 272 -3.61 -25.03 -3.03
C VAL A 272 -2.69 -25.50 -4.17
N ASP A 273 -2.69 -26.78 -4.50
CA ASP A 273 -1.83 -27.31 -5.56
C ASP A 273 -2.26 -26.83 -6.95
N ALA A 274 -3.57 -26.74 -7.19
CA ALA A 274 -4.10 -26.10 -8.41
C ALA A 274 -3.73 -24.61 -8.48
N ALA A 275 -3.74 -23.88 -7.36
CA ALA A 275 -3.33 -22.48 -7.32
C ALA A 275 -1.83 -22.32 -7.62
N LYS A 276 -0.98 -23.18 -7.05
CA LYS A 276 0.47 -23.20 -7.35
C LYS A 276 0.71 -23.44 -8.83
N GLU A 277 0.01 -24.39 -9.44
CA GLU A 277 0.12 -24.68 -10.87
C GLU A 277 -0.27 -23.45 -11.72
N VAL A 278 -1.34 -22.74 -11.36
CA VAL A 278 -1.74 -21.51 -12.05
C VAL A 278 -0.67 -20.42 -11.93
N VAL A 279 -0.12 -20.21 -10.73
CA VAL A 279 0.97 -19.23 -10.53
C VAL A 279 2.18 -19.58 -11.40
N LEU A 280 2.59 -20.84 -11.42
CA LEU A 280 3.79 -21.28 -12.15
C LEU A 280 3.60 -21.29 -13.68
N THR A 281 2.44 -21.72 -14.17
CA THR A 281 2.21 -21.89 -15.61
C THR A 281 1.60 -20.69 -16.30
N LYS A 282 0.77 -19.92 -15.58
CA LYS A 282 0.07 -18.75 -16.13
C LYS A 282 0.62 -17.43 -15.62
N HIS A 283 1.61 -17.47 -14.73
CA HIS A 283 2.23 -16.28 -14.11
C HIS A 283 1.20 -15.34 -13.49
N LYS A 284 0.15 -15.93 -12.90
CA LYS A 284 -1.04 -15.21 -12.48
C LYS A 284 -1.30 -15.47 -10.99
N PRO A 285 -1.54 -14.43 -10.19
CA PRO A 285 -1.91 -14.59 -8.78
C PRO A 285 -3.28 -15.27 -8.63
N VAL A 286 -3.45 -15.97 -7.51
CA VAL A 286 -4.68 -16.71 -7.18
C VAL A 286 -5.12 -16.34 -5.76
N CYS A 287 -6.37 -15.94 -5.61
CA CYS A 287 -7.00 -15.75 -4.31
C CYS A 287 -7.43 -17.12 -3.76
N LEU A 288 -6.79 -17.54 -2.68
CA LEU A 288 -7.05 -18.80 -1.98
C LEU A 288 -8.29 -18.69 -1.10
N SER A 289 -8.36 -17.63 -0.29
CA SER A 289 -9.45 -17.37 0.63
C SER A 289 -9.72 -15.88 0.75
N ARG A 290 -10.95 -15.53 1.14
CA ARG A 290 -11.37 -14.16 1.42
C ARG A 290 -12.32 -14.12 2.61
N ASP A 291 -12.11 -13.12 3.46
CA ASP A 291 -13.02 -12.73 4.53
C ASP A 291 -13.46 -11.28 4.26
N GLY A 292 -14.77 -11.05 4.15
CA GLY A 292 -15.34 -9.78 3.74
C GLY A 292 -15.62 -9.60 2.24
N VAL A 293 -16.57 -8.70 1.95
CA VAL A 293 -16.99 -8.29 0.59
C VAL A 293 -15.97 -7.36 -0.07
N ASP A 294 -16.19 -7.02 -1.33
CA ASP A 294 -15.43 -5.98 -2.02
C ASP A 294 -15.85 -4.62 -1.42
N VAL A 295 -14.88 -3.73 -1.20
CA VAL A 295 -15.13 -2.36 -0.73
C VAL A 295 -15.46 -1.44 -1.91
N MET A 296 -15.70 -0.17 -1.62
CA MET A 296 -16.07 0.85 -2.60
C MET A 296 -15.11 2.03 -2.46
N ASP A 297 -14.64 2.60 -3.57
CA ASP A 297 -13.88 3.86 -3.56
C ASP A 297 -14.76 5.03 -3.06
N ASP A 298 -14.14 6.11 -2.57
CA ASP A 298 -14.76 7.39 -2.20
C ASP A 298 -15.82 7.32 -1.08
N VAL A 299 -15.68 6.40 -0.12
CA VAL A 299 -16.66 6.24 0.99
C VAL A 299 -16.12 6.66 2.35
N GLY A 300 -14.87 7.10 2.46
CA GLY A 300 -14.23 7.48 3.72
C GLY A 300 -13.51 6.32 4.40
N GLY A 301 -12.79 5.50 3.63
CA GLY A 301 -12.00 4.38 4.17
C GLY A 301 -12.87 3.28 4.80
N LEU A 302 -12.28 2.45 5.66
CA LEU A 302 -12.98 1.29 6.22
C LEU A 302 -14.13 1.67 7.18
N SER A 303 -13.97 2.76 7.95
CA SER A 303 -15.03 3.33 8.80
C SER A 303 -16.19 3.85 7.93
N GLY A 304 -15.86 4.65 6.91
CA GLY A 304 -16.82 5.15 5.95
C GLY A 304 -17.57 4.04 5.21
N PHE A 305 -16.88 2.95 4.85
CA PHE A 305 -17.51 1.76 4.27
C PHE A 305 -18.50 1.08 5.22
N ALA A 306 -18.17 0.98 6.51
CA ALA A 306 -19.09 0.44 7.51
C ALA A 306 -20.36 1.30 7.64
N ASN A 307 -20.21 2.63 7.57
CA ASN A 307 -21.33 3.57 7.56
C ASN A 307 -22.14 3.47 6.25
N PHE A 308 -21.49 3.35 5.10
CA PHE A 308 -22.14 3.07 3.82
C PHE A 308 -22.99 1.78 3.88
N LEU A 309 -22.43 0.70 4.44
CA LEU A 309 -23.16 -0.56 4.63
C LEU A 309 -24.39 -0.38 5.53
N ARG A 310 -24.29 0.44 6.58
CA ARG A 310 -25.44 0.81 7.42
C ARG A 310 -26.51 1.52 6.60
N THR A 311 -26.14 2.60 5.92
CA THR A 311 -27.07 3.45 5.13
C THR A 311 -27.86 2.63 4.13
N ILE A 312 -27.25 1.66 3.45
CA ILE A 312 -27.95 0.86 2.44
C ILE A 312 -28.77 -0.31 3.01
N ASN A 313 -28.44 -0.82 4.22
CA ASN A 313 -29.08 -2.02 4.78
C ASN A 313 -30.04 -1.74 5.95
N GLU A 314 -29.74 -0.73 6.79
CA GLU A 314 -30.52 -0.28 7.93
C GLU A 314 -30.93 1.21 7.75
N PRO A 315 -31.67 1.57 6.67
CA PRO A 315 -31.88 2.97 6.33
C PRO A 315 -32.86 3.68 7.26
N GLU A 316 -32.45 4.82 7.82
CA GLU A 316 -33.35 5.79 8.44
C GLU A 316 -34.14 6.56 7.37
N ASP A 317 -33.43 7.01 6.30
CA ASP A 317 -34.02 7.59 5.10
C ASP A 317 -33.94 6.62 3.90
N LYS A 318 -35.10 6.21 3.40
CA LYS A 318 -35.20 5.30 2.25
C LYS A 318 -34.75 5.94 0.94
N GLN A 319 -34.89 7.26 0.81
CA GLN A 319 -34.48 8.00 -0.38
C GLN A 319 -32.96 8.06 -0.46
N GLU A 320 -32.30 8.47 0.62
CA GLU A 320 -30.84 8.45 0.75
C GLU A 320 -30.28 7.06 0.44
N ALA A 321 -30.84 6.01 1.05
CA ALA A 321 -30.40 4.63 0.82
C ALA A 321 -30.58 4.19 -0.65
N ALA A 322 -31.63 4.65 -1.33
CA ALA A 322 -31.83 4.38 -2.76
C ALA A 322 -30.79 5.10 -3.63
N ASP A 323 -30.44 6.34 -3.26
CA ASP A 323 -29.44 7.14 -3.95
C ASP A 323 -28.03 6.54 -3.78
N PHE A 324 -27.64 6.16 -2.57
CA PHE A 324 -26.38 5.44 -2.32
C PHE A 324 -26.31 4.10 -3.07
N LYS A 325 -27.39 3.32 -3.10
CA LYS A 325 -27.44 2.08 -3.91
C LYS A 325 -27.31 2.35 -5.41
N ARG A 326 -27.87 3.46 -5.90
CA ARG A 326 -27.75 3.84 -7.32
C ARG A 326 -26.31 4.25 -7.64
N TRP A 327 -25.69 5.04 -6.77
CA TRP A 327 -24.29 5.45 -6.90
C TRP A 327 -23.33 4.25 -6.84
N ALA A 328 -23.50 3.36 -5.87
CA ALA A 328 -22.70 2.14 -5.78
C ALA A 328 -22.81 1.28 -7.05
N ARG A 329 -24.02 1.16 -7.63
CA ARG A 329 -24.22 0.45 -8.90
C ARG A 329 -23.55 1.16 -10.07
N SER A 330 -23.54 2.50 -10.13
CA SER A 330 -22.85 3.23 -11.20
C SER A 330 -21.34 3.08 -11.12
N MET A 331 -20.78 2.94 -9.91
CA MET A 331 -19.37 2.61 -9.67
C MET A 331 -19.06 1.11 -9.89
N GLY A 332 -20.03 0.31 -10.31
CA GLY A 332 -19.86 -1.13 -10.56
C GLY A 332 -19.84 -2.00 -9.31
N TRP A 333 -19.98 -1.40 -8.12
CA TRP A 333 -20.01 -2.12 -6.84
C TRP A 333 -21.24 -3.00 -6.70
N LYS A 334 -21.04 -4.19 -6.14
CA LYS A 334 -22.10 -5.17 -5.90
C LYS A 334 -21.82 -5.86 -4.56
N GLN A 335 -22.81 -5.82 -3.67
CA GLN A 335 -22.82 -6.64 -2.46
C GLN A 335 -23.06 -8.11 -2.83
N LYS A 336 -22.02 -8.79 -3.34
CA LYS A 336 -22.08 -10.17 -3.75
C LYS A 336 -20.89 -10.93 -3.21
N LYS A 337 -21.17 -12.11 -2.66
CA LYS A 337 -20.14 -13.10 -2.38
C LYS A 337 -19.54 -13.59 -3.70
N VAL A 338 -18.24 -13.35 -3.87
CA VAL A 338 -17.46 -13.89 -4.99
C VAL A 338 -16.67 -15.09 -4.49
N VAL A 339 -16.73 -16.20 -5.21
CA VAL A 339 -15.92 -17.39 -4.87
C VAL A 339 -14.44 -17.04 -5.06
N PRO A 340 -13.52 -17.33 -4.10
CA PRO A 340 -12.11 -16.93 -4.17
C PRO A 340 -11.44 -17.16 -5.53
N LYS A 341 -11.59 -18.38 -6.08
CA LYS A 341 -11.06 -18.78 -7.40
C LYS A 341 -11.57 -17.98 -8.61
N LYS A 342 -12.56 -17.09 -8.43
CA LYS A 342 -13.12 -16.22 -9.48
C LYS A 342 -12.75 -14.74 -9.30
N VAL A 343 -12.01 -14.39 -8.25
CA VAL A 343 -11.65 -13.00 -7.95
C VAL A 343 -10.62 -12.48 -8.95
N LEU A 344 -9.51 -13.20 -9.13
CA LEU A 344 -8.41 -12.83 -10.02
C LEU A 344 -8.55 -13.49 -11.40
#